data_AF-A0A0C2N2I5-F1
#
_entry.id   AF-A0A0C2N2I5-F1
#
_cell.length_a   1.000
_cell.length_b   1.000
_cell.length_c   1.000
_cell.angle_alpha   90.00
_cell.angle_beta   90.00
_cell.angle_gamma   90.00
#
_symmetry.space_group_name_H-M   'P 1'
#
loop_
_entity.id
_entity.type
_entity.pdbx_description
1 polymer ?
#
loop_
_entity_poly.entity_id
_entity_poly.type
_entity_poly.pdbx_seq_one_letter_code
_entity_poly.pdbx_strand_id
1 'polypeptide(L)'
;MNDYASSRSEDIAKHLLLVLKMINHLRLLDDIQFYFNQFIKITIHMLYRHRPENYDPLLSLGISKIWSGILNSPRNTFQMFRSDKCECLGAVFAIDLSQKLRTAVNTFHKFEVTKTIKQKLIIINLTLVLVDEINQSPNVCFRQEFQELHRSFKEYLELHALEDQTVENQFILLQYYIMSHFSLNIQISSREENVVYRYLDRFASYPLLNCQLLHVSFSNVNSLELNFSDYSEKIKGLIHGLIWALTDETFISSLQNEQKLFFYEDVKSGYFSKINNKCIKQVFASGLSKFNKEPYRKKIRSYPNSEFHIYKHVFAKIVLSFHHTNYLDQEAADFYLRLIEDTSTISPEISLDSDMSDNSLNYGAASNAIYLNNLSFPMLLKLYVLIFENKFIFEDINWKFPNLNLM
;
A
#
# COMPACT_ATOMS: atom_id res chain seq x y z
N MET A 1 -2.42 -26.63 35.04
CA MET A 1 -3.66 -27.20 34.45
C MET A 1 -4.09 -26.53 33.14
N ASN A 2 -3.67 -25.28 32.84
CA ASN A 2 -3.89 -24.67 31.52
C ASN A 2 -3.03 -25.27 30.38
N ASP A 3 -1.86 -25.85 30.67
CA ASP A 3 -0.99 -26.42 29.63
C ASP A 3 -1.58 -27.67 28.95
N TYR A 4 -2.33 -28.50 29.67
CA TYR A 4 -2.86 -29.76 29.13
C TYR A 4 -4.05 -29.56 28.19
N ALA A 5 -4.88 -28.55 28.41
CA ALA A 5 -5.93 -28.15 27.47
C ALA A 5 -5.33 -27.53 26.19
N SER A 6 -4.14 -26.93 26.33
CA SER A 6 -3.42 -26.28 25.24
C SER A 6 -2.82 -27.29 24.25
N SER A 7 -2.39 -28.48 24.68
CA SER A 7 -1.81 -29.50 23.80
C SER A 7 -2.88 -30.22 22.97
N ARG A 8 -3.96 -30.69 23.61
CA ARG A 8 -5.04 -31.41 22.91
C ARG A 8 -5.71 -30.56 21.81
N SER A 9 -5.87 -29.27 22.04
CA SER A 9 -6.42 -28.36 21.02
C SER A 9 -5.49 -28.18 19.82
N GLU A 10 -4.17 -28.26 20.03
CA GLU A 10 -3.18 -28.21 18.96
C GLU A 10 -3.23 -29.45 18.08
N ASP A 11 -3.27 -30.62 18.71
CA ASP A 11 -3.34 -31.89 17.97
C ASP A 11 -4.60 -31.91 17.10
N ILE A 12 -5.75 -31.49 17.64
CA ILE A 12 -6.99 -31.39 16.86
C ILE A 12 -6.84 -30.42 15.69
N ALA A 13 -6.22 -29.26 15.88
CA ALA A 13 -5.98 -28.30 14.80
C ALA A 13 -5.06 -28.87 13.71
N LYS A 14 -3.99 -29.58 14.09
CA LYS A 14 -3.09 -30.27 13.17
C LYS A 14 -3.81 -31.34 12.35
N HIS A 15 -4.61 -32.18 12.99
CA HIS A 15 -5.42 -33.20 12.31
C HIS A 15 -6.40 -32.57 11.33
N LEU A 16 -7.09 -31.49 11.74
CA LEU A 16 -7.98 -30.74 10.85
C LEU A 16 -7.24 -30.23 9.62
N LEU A 17 -6.05 -29.63 9.78
CA LEU A 17 -5.27 -29.16 8.63
C LEU A 17 -4.80 -30.27 7.71
N LEU A 18 -4.44 -31.44 8.25
CA LEU A 18 -4.10 -32.61 7.44
C LEU A 18 -5.29 -33.04 6.58
N VAL A 19 -6.47 -33.13 7.18
CA VAL A 19 -7.71 -33.45 6.46
C VAL A 19 -8.02 -32.38 5.41
N LEU A 20 -7.95 -31.10 5.75
CA LEU A 20 -8.19 -30.01 4.81
C LEU A 20 -7.16 -29.97 3.67
N LYS A 21 -5.91 -30.33 3.94
CA LYS A 21 -4.87 -30.47 2.92
C LYS A 21 -5.18 -31.62 1.96
N MET A 22 -5.68 -32.76 2.47
CA MET A 22 -6.14 -33.87 1.64
C MET A 22 -7.33 -33.46 0.77
N ILE A 23 -8.33 -32.80 1.36
CA ILE A 23 -9.51 -32.27 0.64
C ILE A 23 -9.09 -31.27 -0.44
N ASN A 24 -8.15 -30.37 -0.15
CA ASN A 24 -7.60 -29.42 -1.12
C ASN A 24 -6.91 -30.13 -2.28
N HIS A 25 -6.13 -31.18 -1.99
CA HIS A 25 -5.46 -31.96 -3.02
C HIS A 25 -6.46 -32.64 -3.97
N LEU A 26 -7.59 -33.09 -3.43
CA LEU A 26 -8.70 -33.66 -4.19
C LEU A 26 -9.59 -32.61 -4.87
N ARG A 27 -9.28 -31.31 -4.74
CA ARG A 27 -10.07 -30.17 -5.26
C ARG A 27 -11.52 -30.14 -4.74
N LEU A 28 -11.77 -30.73 -3.58
CA LEU A 28 -13.10 -30.78 -2.97
C LEU A 28 -13.42 -29.55 -2.11
N LEU A 29 -12.47 -28.61 -1.95
CA LEU A 29 -12.72 -27.35 -1.22
C LEU A 29 -13.81 -26.50 -1.88
N ASP A 30 -13.98 -26.63 -3.20
CA ASP A 30 -15.00 -25.89 -3.95
C ASP A 30 -16.42 -26.30 -3.58
N ASP A 31 -16.59 -27.53 -3.07
CA ASP A 31 -17.87 -28.08 -2.66
C ASP A 31 -18.21 -27.84 -1.19
N ILE A 32 -17.24 -27.38 -0.39
CA ILE A 32 -17.39 -27.22 1.05
C ILE A 32 -17.61 -25.74 1.41
N GLN A 33 -18.68 -25.47 2.15
CA GLN A 33 -18.92 -24.17 2.75
C GLN A 33 -18.19 -24.07 4.09
N PHE A 34 -17.24 -23.15 4.19
CA PHE A 34 -16.43 -22.99 5.41
C PHE A 34 -17.08 -22.04 6.41
N TYR A 35 -17.08 -22.41 7.70
CA TYR A 35 -17.34 -21.47 8.77
C TYR A 35 -16.08 -20.66 9.10
N PHE A 36 -15.85 -19.62 8.29
CA PHE A 36 -14.62 -18.82 8.29
C PHE A 36 -14.20 -18.28 9.66
N ASN A 37 -15.16 -17.88 10.50
CA ASN A 37 -14.84 -17.31 11.81
C ASN A 37 -14.15 -18.34 12.72
N GLN A 38 -14.52 -19.62 12.65
CA GLN A 38 -13.83 -20.67 13.40
C GLN A 38 -12.47 -20.97 12.77
N PHE A 39 -12.39 -21.04 11.44
CA PHE A 39 -11.13 -21.34 10.77
C PHE A 39 -10.09 -20.23 10.95
N ILE A 40 -10.50 -18.95 10.98
CA ILE A 40 -9.64 -17.83 11.36
C ILE A 40 -9.17 -17.96 12.81
N LYS A 41 -10.05 -18.30 13.77
CA LYS A 41 -9.63 -18.49 15.18
C LYS A 41 -8.58 -19.59 15.31
N ILE A 42 -8.77 -20.70 14.60
CA ILE A 42 -7.79 -21.80 14.55
C ILE A 42 -6.48 -21.28 13.94
N THR A 43 -6.55 -20.60 12.80
CA THR A 43 -5.37 -20.05 12.11
C THR A 43 -4.60 -19.08 13.01
N ILE A 44 -5.28 -18.13 13.68
CA ILE A 44 -4.67 -17.19 14.63
C ILE A 44 -3.98 -17.94 15.76
N HIS A 45 -4.64 -18.91 16.37
CA HIS A 45 -4.05 -19.73 17.44
C HIS A 45 -2.78 -20.45 16.99
N MET A 46 -2.74 -20.90 15.73
CA MET A 46 -1.58 -21.55 15.15
C MET A 46 -0.45 -20.57 14.83
N LEU A 47 -0.78 -19.38 14.34
CA LEU A 47 0.19 -18.30 14.12
C LEU A 47 0.85 -17.88 15.44
N TYR A 48 0.10 -17.77 16.55
CA TYR A 48 0.70 -17.46 17.85
C TYR A 48 1.70 -18.48 18.36
N ARG A 49 1.54 -19.74 17.96
CA ARG A 49 2.48 -20.81 18.30
C ARG A 49 3.63 -20.92 17.33
N HIS A 50 3.53 -20.25 16.17
CA HIS A 50 4.60 -20.20 15.22
C HIS A 50 5.77 -19.41 15.82
N ARG A 51 6.78 -20.13 16.31
CA ARG A 51 8.07 -19.54 16.64
C ARG A 51 9.01 -19.76 15.46
N PRO A 52 9.75 -18.74 15.02
CA PRO A 52 10.75 -18.89 13.95
C PRO A 52 11.74 -20.04 14.20
N GLU A 53 12.06 -20.29 15.48
CA GLU A 53 12.99 -21.33 15.94
C GLU A 53 12.42 -22.75 15.87
N ASN A 54 11.10 -22.92 16.00
CA ASN A 54 10.41 -24.21 16.03
C ASN A 54 9.50 -24.35 14.81
N TYR A 55 10.12 -24.25 13.65
CA TYR A 55 9.43 -24.25 12.37
C TYR A 55 8.82 -25.63 12.08
N ASP A 56 7.48 -25.72 12.06
CA ASP A 56 6.76 -26.89 11.54
C ASP A 56 6.40 -26.64 10.05
N PRO A 57 7.10 -27.30 9.10
CA PRO A 57 6.88 -27.11 7.66
C PRO A 57 5.46 -27.48 7.22
N LEU A 58 4.79 -28.33 8.00
CA LEU A 58 3.45 -28.81 7.71
C LEU A 58 2.42 -27.70 7.95
N LEU A 59 2.66 -26.83 8.93
CA LEU A 59 1.80 -25.71 9.28
C LEU A 59 1.95 -24.54 8.30
N SER A 60 3.16 -24.15 7.95
CA SER A 60 3.44 -22.98 7.11
C SER A 60 2.91 -23.13 5.67
N LEU A 61 3.25 -24.23 5.00
CA LEU A 61 2.90 -24.46 3.60
C LEU A 61 1.46 -24.95 3.42
N GLY A 62 0.94 -25.69 4.39
CA GLY A 62 -0.40 -26.27 4.34
C GLY A 62 -1.48 -25.20 4.44
N ILE A 63 -1.38 -24.34 5.46
CA ILE A 63 -2.41 -23.34 5.79
C ILE A 63 -2.59 -22.34 4.65
N SER A 64 -1.50 -21.83 4.08
CA SER A 64 -1.57 -20.87 2.96
C SER A 64 -2.23 -21.46 1.72
N LYS A 65 -1.97 -22.74 1.40
CA LYS A 65 -2.62 -23.44 0.29
C LYS A 65 -4.11 -23.67 0.55
N ILE A 66 -4.49 -24.04 1.77
CA ILE A 66 -5.89 -24.20 2.16
C ILE A 66 -6.62 -22.86 2.03
N TRP A 67 -6.06 -21.77 2.56
CA TRP A 67 -6.64 -20.44 2.42
C TRP A 67 -6.75 -19.99 0.96
N SER A 68 -5.74 -20.29 0.13
CA SER A 68 -5.82 -19.99 -1.31
C SER A 68 -6.96 -20.75 -1.98
N GLY A 69 -7.16 -22.04 -1.65
CA GLY A 69 -8.29 -22.83 -2.18
C GLY A 69 -9.63 -22.29 -1.70
N ILE A 70 -9.74 -21.97 -0.41
CA ILE A 70 -10.94 -21.37 0.18
C ILE A 70 -11.31 -20.02 -0.48
N LEU A 71 -10.32 -19.14 -0.71
CA LEU A 71 -10.54 -17.83 -1.33
C LEU A 71 -10.94 -17.95 -2.81
N ASN A 72 -10.36 -18.91 -3.53
CA ASN A 72 -10.64 -19.11 -4.95
C ASN A 72 -11.90 -19.94 -5.22
N SER A 73 -12.48 -20.55 -4.19
CA SER A 73 -13.71 -21.32 -4.31
C SER A 73 -14.91 -20.44 -4.69
N PRO A 74 -15.71 -20.82 -5.70
CA PRO A 74 -16.87 -20.04 -6.13
C PRO A 74 -17.97 -20.01 -5.07
N ARG A 75 -18.18 -21.11 -4.33
CA ARG A 75 -19.21 -21.22 -3.27
C ARG A 75 -18.89 -20.43 -2.01
N ASN A 76 -17.61 -20.18 -1.78
CA ASN A 76 -17.15 -19.44 -0.63
C ASN A 76 -17.25 -17.93 -0.92
N THR A 77 -18.34 -17.31 -0.46
CA THR A 77 -18.47 -15.85 -0.39
C THR A 77 -17.76 -15.39 0.86
N PHE A 78 -16.43 -15.33 0.79
CA PHE A 78 -15.65 -14.80 1.89
C PHE A 78 -15.97 -13.32 2.05
N GLN A 79 -16.61 -12.95 3.15
CA GLN A 79 -16.79 -11.55 3.48
C GLN A 79 -15.83 -11.22 4.60
N MET A 80 -14.65 -10.70 4.21
CA MET A 80 -13.78 -10.01 5.14
C MET A 80 -14.58 -8.80 5.65
N PHE A 81 -14.89 -8.75 6.94
CA PHE A 81 -15.65 -7.64 7.52
C PHE A 81 -14.91 -6.97 8.67
N ARG A 82 -13.75 -7.51 9.01
CA ARG A 82 -13.01 -7.14 10.20
C ARG A 82 -11.53 -7.18 9.86
N SER A 83 -10.80 -6.19 10.35
CA SER A 83 -9.37 -6.02 10.18
C SER A 83 -8.58 -7.24 10.70
N ASP A 84 -9.02 -7.86 11.79
CA ASP A 84 -8.42 -9.07 12.37
C ASP A 84 -8.30 -10.25 11.37
N LYS A 85 -9.31 -10.42 10.50
CA LYS A 85 -9.28 -11.45 9.44
C LYS A 85 -8.26 -11.11 8.36
N CYS A 86 -8.18 -9.83 7.98
CA CYS A 86 -7.22 -9.36 6.99
C CYS A 86 -5.80 -9.50 7.50
N GLU A 87 -5.59 -9.18 8.77
CA GLU A 87 -4.32 -9.35 9.45
C GLU A 87 -3.86 -10.82 9.45
N CYS A 88 -4.75 -11.72 9.90
CA CYS A 88 -4.48 -13.15 9.93
C CYS A 88 -4.12 -13.71 8.55
N LEU A 89 -4.88 -13.36 7.50
CA LEU A 89 -4.56 -13.83 6.14
C LEU A 89 -3.27 -13.22 5.59
N GLY A 90 -3.05 -11.92 5.83
CA GLY A 90 -1.81 -11.25 5.45
C GLY A 90 -0.59 -11.95 6.05
N ALA A 91 -0.66 -12.32 7.34
CA ALA A 91 0.39 -13.04 8.04
C ALA A 91 0.64 -14.45 7.46
N VAL A 92 -0.43 -15.23 7.26
CA VAL A 92 -0.32 -16.57 6.62
C VAL A 92 0.37 -16.48 5.26
N PHE A 93 -0.01 -15.49 4.44
CA PHE A 93 0.57 -15.32 3.12
C PHE A 93 1.98 -14.77 3.18
N ALA A 94 2.30 -13.90 4.15
CA ALA A 94 3.65 -13.42 4.37
C ALA A 94 4.60 -14.57 4.72
N ILE A 95 4.19 -15.50 5.58
CA ILE A 95 4.97 -16.71 5.90
C ILE A 95 5.23 -17.57 4.64
N ASP A 96 4.18 -17.88 3.87
CA ASP A 96 4.32 -18.70 2.65
C ASP A 96 5.22 -18.06 1.59
N LEU A 97 5.05 -16.76 1.34
CA LEU A 97 5.87 -16.05 0.36
C LEU A 97 7.32 -15.90 0.83
N SER A 98 7.55 -15.66 2.11
CA SER A 98 8.91 -15.60 2.70
C SER A 98 9.67 -16.89 2.42
N GLN A 99 9.02 -18.03 2.65
CA GLN A 99 9.63 -19.34 2.43
C GLN A 99 9.91 -19.61 0.96
N LYS A 100 9.00 -19.24 0.06
CA LYS A 100 9.21 -19.42 -1.37
C LYS A 100 10.36 -18.56 -1.88
N LEU A 101 10.48 -17.32 -1.41
CA LEU A 101 11.61 -16.45 -1.76
C LEU A 101 12.92 -17.01 -1.24
N ARG A 102 12.97 -17.46 0.02
CA ARG A 102 14.16 -18.14 0.57
C ARG A 102 14.54 -19.39 -0.22
N THR A 103 13.55 -20.16 -0.65
CA THR A 103 13.78 -21.35 -1.50
C THR A 103 14.34 -20.95 -2.86
N ALA A 104 13.77 -19.91 -3.49
CA ALA A 104 14.26 -19.35 -4.75
C ALA A 104 15.73 -18.89 -4.63
N VAL A 105 16.06 -18.14 -3.58
CA VAL A 105 17.43 -17.70 -3.24
C VAL A 105 18.37 -18.89 -3.04
N ASN A 106 18.02 -19.83 -2.16
CA ASN A 106 18.90 -20.97 -1.82
C ASN A 106 19.16 -21.92 -3.00
N THR A 107 18.21 -22.01 -3.93
CA THR A 107 18.32 -22.87 -5.11
C THR A 107 18.76 -22.09 -6.35
N PHE A 108 19.00 -20.78 -6.24
CA PHE A 108 19.23 -19.86 -7.37
C PHE A 108 18.16 -19.95 -8.47
N HIS A 109 16.94 -20.38 -8.13
CA HIS A 109 15.82 -20.45 -9.05
C HIS A 109 15.07 -19.14 -9.08
N LYS A 110 14.55 -18.77 -10.25
CA LYS A 110 13.71 -17.59 -10.42
C LYS A 110 12.40 -17.74 -9.65
N PHE A 111 12.00 -16.70 -8.92
CA PHE A 111 10.70 -16.65 -8.26
C PHE A 111 9.59 -16.37 -9.29
N GLU A 112 8.83 -17.40 -9.66
CA GLU A 112 7.74 -17.26 -10.64
C GLU A 112 6.50 -16.62 -10.01
N VAL A 113 6.10 -15.45 -10.50
CA VAL A 113 4.91 -14.73 -10.02
C VAL A 113 3.66 -15.26 -10.73
N THR A 114 3.01 -16.23 -10.09
CA THR A 114 1.74 -16.79 -10.54
C THR A 114 0.54 -15.93 -10.13
N LYS A 115 -0.64 -16.20 -10.73
CA LYS A 115 -1.93 -15.61 -10.36
C LYS A 115 -2.22 -15.66 -8.85
N THR A 116 -1.96 -16.80 -8.21
CA THR A 116 -2.13 -16.98 -6.77
C THR A 116 -1.12 -16.16 -5.95
N ILE A 117 0.11 -15.99 -6.43
CA ILE A 117 1.11 -15.14 -5.77
C ILE A 117 0.69 -13.66 -5.84
N LYS A 118 0.17 -13.20 -6.98
CA LYS A 118 -0.41 -11.84 -7.10
C LYS A 118 -1.50 -11.62 -6.07
N GLN A 119 -2.49 -12.52 -5.99
CA GLN A 119 -3.58 -12.46 -4.99
C GLN A 119 -3.05 -12.35 -3.56
N LYS A 120 -2.02 -13.12 -3.22
CA LYS A 120 -1.38 -13.09 -1.90
C LYS A 120 -0.71 -11.76 -1.62
N LEU A 121 0.08 -11.25 -2.56
CA LEU A 121 0.77 -9.96 -2.43
C LEU A 121 -0.22 -8.81 -2.28
N ILE A 122 -1.34 -8.85 -3.00
CA ILE A 122 -2.42 -7.88 -2.87
C ILE A 122 -3.04 -7.89 -1.48
N ILE A 123 -3.37 -9.08 -0.95
CA ILE A 123 -3.92 -9.21 0.41
C ILE A 123 -2.90 -8.72 1.44
N ILE A 124 -1.62 -9.04 1.25
CA ILE A 124 -0.54 -8.53 2.09
C ILE A 124 -0.48 -6.99 2.03
N ASN A 125 -0.53 -6.39 0.83
CA ASN A 125 -0.51 -4.93 0.67
C ASN A 125 -1.71 -4.27 1.37
N LEU A 126 -2.91 -4.83 1.23
CA LEU A 126 -4.10 -4.36 1.95
C LEU A 126 -3.89 -4.43 3.47
N THR A 127 -3.28 -5.51 3.96
CA THR A 127 -2.96 -5.67 5.38
C THR A 127 -1.89 -4.69 5.84
N LEU A 128 -0.88 -4.38 5.02
CA LEU A 128 0.19 -3.43 5.35
C LEU A 128 -0.37 -2.03 5.65
N VAL A 129 -1.45 -1.59 4.98
CA VAL A 129 -2.15 -0.33 5.29
C VAL A 129 -2.61 -0.26 6.76
N LEU A 130 -2.95 -1.40 7.36
CA LEU A 130 -3.39 -1.51 8.75
C LEU A 130 -2.24 -1.59 9.76
N VAL A 131 -1.01 -1.94 9.36
CA VAL A 131 0.05 -2.34 10.30
C VAL A 131 0.38 -1.26 11.34
N ASP A 132 0.34 0.03 11.01
CA ASP A 132 0.58 1.06 12.03
C ASP A 132 -0.54 1.12 13.10
N GLU A 133 -1.78 0.71 12.81
CA GLU A 133 -2.85 0.63 13.83
C GLU A 133 -2.64 -0.56 14.75
N ILE A 134 -2.20 -1.66 14.16
CA ILE A 134 -2.04 -2.95 14.81
C ILE A 134 -1.01 -2.84 15.94
N ASN A 135 0.05 -2.04 15.75
CA ASN A 135 1.04 -1.77 16.80
C ASN A 135 0.45 -1.11 18.07
N GLN A 136 -0.73 -0.50 17.99
CA GLN A 136 -1.42 0.08 19.17
C GLN A 136 -2.38 -0.92 19.83
N SER A 137 -2.69 -2.05 19.17
CA SER A 137 -3.62 -3.05 19.68
C SER A 137 -2.84 -4.19 20.35
N PRO A 138 -3.16 -4.56 21.61
CA PRO A 138 -2.44 -5.63 22.32
C PRO A 138 -2.83 -7.04 21.82
N ASN A 139 -3.86 -7.16 20.99
CA ASN A 139 -4.59 -8.41 20.84
C ASN A 139 -4.19 -9.24 19.64
N VAL A 140 -3.56 -8.69 18.59
CA VAL A 140 -2.95 -9.40 17.45
C VAL A 140 -1.91 -8.46 16.84
N CYS A 141 -0.69 -8.94 16.60
CA CYS A 141 0.31 -8.18 15.84
C CYS A 141 1.27 -9.14 15.14
N PHE A 142 1.00 -9.42 13.87
CA PHE A 142 1.87 -10.24 13.01
C PHE A 142 2.97 -9.44 12.30
N ARG A 143 3.49 -8.39 12.96
CA ARG A 143 4.50 -7.51 12.38
C ARG A 143 5.78 -8.25 12.01
N GLN A 144 6.16 -9.25 12.82
CA GLN A 144 7.35 -10.06 12.60
C GLN A 144 7.26 -10.81 11.26
N GLU A 145 6.11 -11.40 10.93
CA GLU A 145 5.87 -12.13 9.69
C GLU A 145 6.06 -11.25 8.46
N PHE A 146 5.59 -9.99 8.51
CA PHE A 146 5.81 -9.03 7.42
C PHE A 146 7.27 -8.56 7.33
N GLN A 147 7.99 -8.42 8.45
CA GLN A 147 9.42 -8.12 8.47
C GLN A 147 10.26 -9.27 7.91
N GLU A 148 9.89 -10.52 8.20
CA GLU A 148 10.51 -11.70 7.61
C GLU A 148 10.29 -11.78 6.10
N LEU A 149 9.08 -11.43 5.62
CA LEU A 149 8.81 -11.33 4.19
C LEU A 149 9.65 -10.23 3.55
N HIS A 150 9.72 -9.07 4.18
CA HIS A 150 10.54 -7.96 3.70
C HIS A 150 12.01 -8.38 3.54
N ARG A 151 12.59 -9.03 4.57
CA ARG A 151 13.96 -9.54 4.53
C ARG A 151 14.17 -10.54 3.39
N SER A 152 13.23 -11.49 3.24
CA SER A 152 13.30 -12.50 2.17
C SER A 152 13.21 -11.86 0.77
N PHE A 153 12.42 -10.80 0.61
CA PHE A 153 12.35 -10.02 -0.63
C PHE A 153 13.64 -9.25 -0.91
N LYS A 154 14.21 -8.61 0.11
CA LYS A 154 15.50 -7.91 -0.01
C LYS A 154 16.58 -8.87 -0.49
N GLU A 155 16.73 -10.01 0.17
CA GLU A 155 17.69 -11.06 -0.22
C GLU A 155 17.48 -11.51 -1.67
N TYR A 156 16.22 -11.69 -2.09
CA TYR A 156 15.90 -12.05 -3.46
C TYR A 156 16.30 -10.95 -4.47
N LEU A 157 15.97 -9.67 -4.18
CA LEU A 157 16.30 -8.55 -5.06
C LEU A 157 17.81 -8.26 -5.16
N GLU A 158 18.59 -8.62 -4.13
CA GLU A 158 20.05 -8.52 -4.16
C GLU A 158 20.70 -9.56 -5.09
N LEU A 159 20.05 -10.70 -5.30
CA LEU A 159 20.55 -11.82 -6.10
C LEU A 159 19.93 -11.91 -7.50
N HIS A 160 18.68 -11.44 -7.65
CA HIS A 160 17.91 -11.62 -8.86
C HIS A 160 17.39 -10.29 -9.41
N ALA A 161 17.65 -10.08 -10.69
CA ALA A 161 16.99 -9.11 -11.55
C ALA A 161 15.48 -9.43 -11.67
N LEU A 162 14.63 -8.42 -11.56
CA LEU A 162 13.19 -8.54 -11.88
C LEU A 162 12.95 -8.42 -13.38
N GLU A 163 13.97 -8.06 -14.17
CA GLU A 163 13.86 -7.71 -15.58
C GLU A 163 13.28 -8.83 -16.44
N ASP A 164 13.45 -10.09 -16.02
CA ASP A 164 12.91 -11.27 -16.70
C ASP A 164 11.41 -11.51 -16.42
N GLN A 165 10.81 -10.74 -15.50
CA GLN A 165 9.37 -10.81 -15.21
C GLN A 165 8.60 -9.91 -16.17
N THR A 166 7.31 -10.18 -16.36
CA THR A 166 6.41 -9.23 -17.06
C THR A 166 6.35 -7.91 -16.30
N VAL A 167 6.14 -6.78 -16.98
CA VAL A 167 6.04 -5.44 -16.37
C VAL A 167 5.06 -5.42 -15.18
N GLU A 168 3.89 -6.05 -15.32
CA GLU A 168 2.90 -6.15 -14.23
C GLU A 168 3.44 -6.89 -13.00
N ASN A 169 4.12 -8.03 -13.19
CA ASN A 169 4.75 -8.78 -12.10
C ASN A 169 5.85 -7.96 -11.42
N GLN A 170 6.70 -7.27 -12.20
CA GLN A 170 7.72 -6.37 -11.65
C GLN A 170 7.05 -5.30 -10.78
N PHE A 171 5.98 -4.71 -11.29
CA PHE A 171 5.23 -3.67 -10.61
C PHE A 171 4.65 -4.16 -9.27
N ILE A 172 3.96 -5.31 -9.24
CA ILE A 172 3.34 -5.84 -8.01
C ILE A 172 4.40 -6.20 -6.95
N LEU A 173 5.53 -6.78 -7.36
CA LEU A 173 6.65 -7.08 -6.45
C LEU A 173 7.26 -5.81 -5.89
N LEU A 174 7.49 -4.80 -6.74
CA LEU A 174 8.04 -3.52 -6.33
C LEU A 174 7.07 -2.78 -5.39
N GLN A 175 5.78 -2.76 -5.72
CA GLN A 175 4.75 -2.16 -4.88
C GLN A 175 4.78 -2.75 -3.47
N TYR A 176 4.77 -4.09 -3.35
CA TYR A 176 4.90 -4.74 -2.04
C TYR A 176 6.18 -4.30 -1.32
N TYR A 177 7.33 -4.35 -2.01
CA TYR A 177 8.62 -4.05 -1.40
C TYR A 177 8.65 -2.62 -0.84
N ILE A 178 8.17 -1.64 -1.60
CA ILE A 178 8.09 -0.26 -1.14
C ILE A 178 7.08 -0.15 0.00
N MET A 179 5.86 -0.68 -0.15
CA MET A 179 4.82 -0.64 0.90
C MET A 179 5.29 -1.24 2.23
N SER A 180 6.11 -2.28 2.18
CA SER A 180 6.67 -2.89 3.39
C SER A 180 7.66 -1.97 4.11
N HIS A 181 8.47 -1.18 3.41
CA HIS A 181 9.33 -0.16 4.04
C HIS A 181 8.52 0.87 4.82
N PHE A 182 7.49 1.43 4.19
CA PHE A 182 6.64 2.45 4.80
C PHE A 182 5.84 1.93 5.97
N SER A 183 5.15 0.80 5.78
CA SER A 183 4.21 0.26 6.77
C SER A 183 4.90 -0.39 7.96
N LEU A 184 6.13 -0.87 7.77
CA LEU A 184 6.92 -1.49 8.85
C LEU A 184 7.93 -0.52 9.46
N ASN A 185 8.03 0.71 8.94
CA ASN A 185 9.05 1.70 9.28
C ASN A 185 10.48 1.11 9.17
N ILE A 186 10.75 0.41 8.06
CA ILE A 186 12.07 -0.13 7.73
C ILE A 186 12.78 0.87 6.86
N GLN A 187 13.96 1.32 7.29
CA GLN A 187 14.76 2.27 6.52
C GLN A 187 15.26 1.64 5.21
N ILE A 188 15.14 2.37 4.11
CA ILE A 188 15.75 1.99 2.82
C ILE A 188 17.23 2.36 2.86
N SER A 189 18.11 1.39 2.58
CA SER A 189 19.53 1.69 2.38
C SER A 189 19.76 2.32 1.00
N SER A 190 20.85 3.09 0.84
CA SER A 190 21.19 3.69 -0.46
C SER A 190 21.33 2.67 -1.60
N ARG A 191 21.78 1.44 -1.30
CA ARG A 191 21.85 0.34 -2.27
C ARG A 191 20.45 -0.09 -2.72
N GLU A 192 19.52 -0.24 -1.78
CA GLU A 192 18.14 -0.58 -2.09
C GLU A 192 17.46 0.55 -2.87
N GLU A 193 17.71 1.81 -2.50
CA GLU A 193 17.21 2.99 -3.21
C GLU A 193 17.58 2.93 -4.70
N ASN A 194 18.85 2.63 -5.02
CA ASN A 194 19.32 2.48 -6.40
C ASN A 194 18.65 1.32 -7.16
N VAL A 195 18.44 0.18 -6.49
CA VAL A 195 17.74 -0.96 -7.10
C VAL A 195 16.31 -0.56 -7.44
N VAL A 196 15.63 0.11 -6.52
CA VAL A 196 14.27 0.56 -6.74
C VAL A 196 14.24 1.59 -7.87
N TYR A 197 15.05 2.66 -7.82
CA TYR A 197 15.09 3.69 -8.88
C TYR A 197 15.32 3.12 -10.27
N ARG A 198 16.18 2.10 -10.43
CA ARG A 198 16.37 1.46 -11.73
C ARG A 198 15.05 0.92 -12.31
N TYR A 199 14.22 0.28 -11.48
CA TYR A 199 12.91 -0.18 -11.92
C TYR A 199 11.95 0.98 -12.14
N LEU A 200 12.05 2.04 -11.35
CA LEU A 200 11.23 3.23 -11.55
C LEU A 200 11.54 3.92 -12.87
N ASP A 201 12.81 4.15 -13.20
CA ASP A 201 13.22 4.74 -14.47
C ASP A 201 12.69 3.92 -15.65
N ARG A 202 12.69 2.60 -15.52
CA ARG A 202 12.07 1.72 -16.52
C ARG A 202 10.56 1.94 -16.60
N PHE A 203 9.88 2.05 -15.45
CA PHE A 203 8.46 2.33 -15.39
C PHE A 203 8.09 3.75 -15.82
N ALA A 204 9.04 4.69 -15.86
CA ALA A 204 8.78 6.06 -16.27
C ALA A 204 8.38 6.19 -17.74
N SER A 205 8.72 5.17 -18.55
CA SER A 205 8.18 5.01 -19.90
C SER A 205 6.67 4.71 -19.95
N TYR A 206 6.04 4.45 -18.80
CA TYR A 206 4.60 4.22 -18.64
C TYR A 206 4.01 5.38 -17.82
N PRO A 207 3.36 6.37 -18.46
CA PRO A 207 2.83 7.56 -17.77
C PRO A 207 1.96 7.23 -16.54
N LEU A 208 1.17 6.17 -16.64
CA LEU A 208 0.31 5.64 -15.57
C LEU A 208 1.09 5.17 -14.32
N LEU A 209 2.30 4.65 -14.51
CA LEU A 209 3.14 4.14 -13.41
C LEU A 209 3.92 5.25 -12.73
N ASN A 210 4.25 6.35 -13.43
CA ASN A 210 4.94 7.53 -12.86
C ASN A 210 4.26 8.03 -11.58
N CYS A 211 2.93 8.02 -11.55
CA CYS A 211 2.12 8.37 -10.37
C CYS A 211 2.37 7.46 -9.14
N GLN A 212 2.83 6.22 -9.32
CA GLN A 212 3.14 5.29 -8.22
C GLN A 212 4.62 5.33 -7.81
N LEU A 213 5.53 5.77 -8.69
CA LEU A 213 6.99 5.76 -8.46
C LEU A 213 7.42 6.70 -7.33
N LEU A 214 6.58 7.68 -7.04
CA LEU A 214 6.82 8.76 -6.08
C LEU A 214 6.90 8.27 -4.63
N HIS A 215 6.38 7.08 -4.37
CA HIS A 215 6.47 6.44 -3.07
C HIS A 215 7.92 6.11 -2.71
N VAL A 216 8.80 5.83 -3.67
CA VAL A 216 10.16 5.33 -3.37
C VAL A 216 11.07 6.43 -2.89
N SER A 217 11.03 7.57 -3.57
CA SER A 217 12.01 8.65 -3.42
C SER A 217 12.03 9.26 -2.02
N PHE A 218 11.01 8.96 -1.23
CA PHE A 218 10.79 9.55 0.08
C PHE A 218 10.89 8.57 1.22
N SER A 219 11.08 7.27 1.01
CA SER A 219 11.09 6.24 2.06
C SER A 219 11.97 6.53 3.29
N ASN A 220 12.92 7.45 3.20
CA ASN A 220 13.62 8.04 4.33
C ASN A 220 12.96 9.33 4.85
N VAL A 221 11.63 9.32 4.94
CA VAL A 221 10.75 10.47 5.09
C VAL A 221 11.09 11.31 6.33
N ASN A 222 11.49 10.64 7.40
CA ASN A 222 11.83 11.30 8.67
C ASN A 222 13.15 12.10 8.57
N SER A 223 14.02 11.77 7.61
CA SER A 223 15.27 12.49 7.38
C SER A 223 15.10 13.74 6.50
N LEU A 224 14.02 13.80 5.71
CA LEU A 224 13.72 14.94 4.83
C LEU A 224 13.52 16.25 5.58
N GLU A 225 12.90 16.18 6.76
CA GLU A 225 12.67 17.38 7.58
C GLU A 225 13.97 17.95 8.17
N LEU A 226 15.03 17.15 8.26
CA LEU A 226 16.31 17.55 8.84
C LEU A 226 17.31 18.07 7.78
N ASN A 227 17.26 17.53 6.56
CA ASN A 227 18.24 17.83 5.50
C ASN A 227 17.57 18.39 4.23
N PHE A 228 16.65 19.35 4.36
CA PHE A 228 15.85 19.83 3.22
C PHE A 228 16.68 20.24 1.99
N SER A 229 17.86 20.86 2.18
CA SER A 229 18.73 21.30 1.07
C SER A 229 19.09 20.15 0.12
N ASP A 230 19.24 18.95 0.64
CA ASP A 230 19.67 17.79 -0.15
C ASP A 230 18.50 17.12 -0.87
N TYR A 231 17.27 17.44 -0.45
CA TYR A 231 16.04 16.83 -0.95
C TYR A 231 15.14 17.80 -1.74
N SER A 232 15.43 19.10 -1.77
CA SER A 232 14.60 20.09 -2.48
C SER A 232 14.42 19.72 -3.95
N GLU A 233 15.51 19.40 -4.65
CA GLU A 233 15.48 18.97 -6.06
C GLU A 233 14.71 17.66 -6.26
N LYS A 234 14.80 16.72 -5.30
CA LYS A 234 14.01 15.48 -5.35
C LYS A 234 12.52 15.74 -5.16
N ILE A 235 12.15 16.65 -4.25
CA ILE A 235 10.77 17.08 -4.04
C ILE A 235 10.24 17.80 -5.28
N LYS A 236 10.99 18.76 -5.81
CA LYS A 236 10.66 19.48 -7.04
C LYS A 236 10.45 18.52 -8.19
N GLY A 237 11.38 17.60 -8.42
CA GLY A 237 11.29 16.57 -9.44
C GLY A 237 10.07 15.66 -9.28
N LEU A 238 9.74 15.26 -8.04
CA LEU A 238 8.51 14.49 -7.75
C LEU A 238 7.26 15.29 -8.11
N ILE A 239 7.17 16.55 -7.69
CA ILE A 239 5.98 17.37 -7.93
C ILE A 239 5.83 17.65 -9.43
N HIS A 240 6.92 17.94 -10.12
CA HIS A 240 6.92 18.06 -11.59
C HIS A 240 6.42 16.78 -12.24
N GLY A 241 7.03 15.64 -11.92
CA GLY A 241 6.63 14.35 -12.49
C GLY A 241 5.16 14.03 -12.27
N LEU A 242 4.61 14.39 -11.10
CA LEU A 242 3.18 14.30 -10.82
C LEU A 242 2.33 15.17 -11.71
N ILE A 243 2.70 16.45 -11.82
CA ILE A 243 1.92 17.40 -12.62
C ILE A 243 1.85 16.88 -14.05
N TRP A 244 2.99 16.54 -14.65
CA TRP A 244 3.08 15.97 -15.99
C TRP A 244 2.26 14.68 -16.15
N ALA A 245 2.35 13.74 -15.20
CA ALA A 245 1.62 12.48 -15.29
C ALA A 245 0.10 12.68 -15.16
N LEU A 246 -0.35 13.64 -14.35
CA LEU A 246 -1.77 13.92 -14.11
C LEU A 246 -2.40 14.83 -15.16
N THR A 247 -1.61 15.52 -16.00
CA THR A 247 -2.09 16.29 -17.16
C THR A 247 -1.98 15.55 -18.47
N ASP A 248 -1.33 14.39 -18.49
CA ASP A 248 -1.11 13.63 -19.72
C ASP A 248 -2.45 13.25 -20.40
N GLU A 249 -2.64 13.66 -21.65
CA GLU A 249 -3.90 13.44 -22.38
C GLU A 249 -4.21 11.96 -22.58
N THR A 250 -3.18 11.11 -22.72
CA THR A 250 -3.37 9.66 -22.85
C THR A 250 -3.84 9.05 -21.54
N PHE A 251 -3.26 9.47 -20.41
CA PHE A 251 -3.72 9.13 -19.08
C PHE A 251 -5.19 9.55 -18.89
N ILE A 252 -5.51 10.82 -19.13
CA ILE A 252 -6.86 11.37 -18.92
C ILE A 252 -7.88 10.66 -19.81
N SER A 253 -7.57 10.47 -21.09
CA SER A 253 -8.48 9.82 -22.03
C SER A 253 -8.70 8.34 -21.68
N SER A 254 -7.66 7.58 -21.36
CA SER A 254 -7.80 6.20 -20.86
C SER A 254 -8.65 6.16 -19.59
N LEU A 255 -8.44 7.10 -18.67
CA LEU A 255 -9.17 7.18 -17.42
C LEU A 255 -10.67 7.44 -17.64
N GLN A 256 -11.01 8.37 -18.52
CA GLN A 256 -12.38 8.76 -18.82
C GLN A 256 -13.11 7.70 -19.65
N ASN A 257 -12.43 7.09 -20.62
CA ASN A 257 -13.03 6.15 -21.57
C ASN A 257 -13.07 4.72 -21.03
N GLU A 258 -11.99 4.25 -20.42
CA GLU A 258 -11.86 2.84 -20.00
C GLU A 258 -12.26 2.63 -18.54
N GLN A 259 -12.20 3.70 -17.71
CA GLN A 259 -12.39 3.65 -16.25
C GLN A 259 -11.50 2.62 -15.55
N LYS A 260 -10.36 2.29 -16.18
CA LYS A 260 -9.45 1.23 -15.73
C LYS A 260 -8.01 1.67 -15.91
N LEU A 261 -7.15 1.11 -15.06
CA LEU A 261 -5.70 1.15 -15.24
C LEU A 261 -5.22 -0.23 -15.69
N PHE A 262 -4.47 -0.24 -16.78
CA PHE A 262 -4.02 -1.41 -17.54
C PHE A 262 -3.36 -2.52 -16.71
N PHE A 263 -2.84 -2.23 -15.51
CA PHE A 263 -2.07 -3.18 -14.69
C PHE A 263 -2.88 -3.97 -13.66
N TYR A 264 -4.12 -3.60 -13.37
CA TYR A 264 -4.90 -4.22 -12.29
C TYR A 264 -6.21 -4.87 -12.73
N GLU A 265 -6.46 -4.99 -14.03
CA GLU A 265 -7.74 -5.51 -14.54
C GLU A 265 -7.96 -6.99 -14.23
N ASP A 266 -6.93 -7.80 -14.50
CA ASP A 266 -6.88 -9.22 -14.13
C ASP A 266 -7.01 -9.40 -12.62
N VAL A 267 -6.52 -8.41 -11.88
CA VAL A 267 -6.54 -8.41 -10.43
C VAL A 267 -7.95 -8.11 -9.88
N LYS A 268 -8.63 -7.10 -10.42
CA LYS A 268 -9.98 -6.68 -9.99
C LYS A 268 -11.06 -7.69 -10.32
N SER A 269 -11.06 -8.21 -11.54
CA SER A 269 -12.10 -9.12 -12.00
C SER A 269 -12.09 -10.48 -11.27
N GLY A 270 -10.90 -10.98 -10.89
CA GLY A 270 -10.75 -12.26 -10.23
C GLY A 270 -10.62 -12.18 -8.71
N TYR A 271 -9.59 -11.49 -8.21
CA TYR A 271 -9.15 -11.64 -6.83
C TYR A 271 -9.93 -10.78 -5.85
N PHE A 272 -10.34 -9.57 -6.25
CA PHE A 272 -11.05 -8.64 -5.37
C PHE A 272 -12.54 -8.92 -5.22
N SER A 273 -13.15 -9.67 -6.13
CA SER A 273 -14.56 -10.08 -6.01
C SER A 273 -14.87 -10.78 -4.67
N LYS A 274 -13.84 -11.33 -4.02
CA LYS A 274 -13.91 -12.03 -2.73
C LYS A 274 -13.52 -11.17 -1.53
N ILE A 275 -13.00 -9.97 -1.74
CA ILE A 275 -12.76 -9.01 -0.66
C ILE A 275 -13.95 -8.05 -0.66
N ASN A 276 -14.71 -8.07 0.43
CA ASN A 276 -15.88 -7.19 0.52
C ASN A 276 -15.45 -5.73 0.43
N ASN A 277 -16.09 -4.93 -0.43
CA ASN A 277 -15.84 -3.49 -0.53
C ASN A 277 -15.96 -2.78 0.83
N LYS A 278 -16.87 -3.23 1.70
CA LYS A 278 -16.98 -2.71 3.07
C LYS A 278 -15.69 -2.94 3.88
N CYS A 279 -15.01 -4.07 3.70
CA CYS A 279 -13.70 -4.32 4.31
C CYS A 279 -12.68 -3.32 3.83
N ILE A 280 -12.58 -3.14 2.52
CA ILE A 280 -11.61 -2.24 1.89
C ILE A 280 -11.84 -0.82 2.41
N LYS A 281 -13.08 -0.33 2.36
CA LYS A 281 -13.46 0.98 2.92
C LYS A 281 -13.09 1.11 4.39
N GLN A 282 -13.32 0.07 5.19
CA GLN A 282 -12.95 0.08 6.60
C GLN A 282 -11.43 0.15 6.78
N VAL A 283 -10.65 -0.62 6.00
CA VAL A 283 -9.18 -0.60 6.05
C VAL A 283 -8.62 0.77 5.72
N PHE A 284 -9.11 1.38 4.64
CA PHE A 284 -8.65 2.70 4.22
C PHE A 284 -9.18 3.81 5.13
N ALA A 285 -10.43 3.73 5.63
CA ALA A 285 -10.95 4.67 6.62
C ALA A 285 -10.18 4.61 7.93
N SER A 286 -9.81 3.41 8.37
CA SER A 286 -8.86 3.17 9.47
C SER A 286 -7.56 3.91 9.18
N GLY A 287 -6.89 3.56 8.07
CA GLY A 287 -5.63 4.18 7.65
C GLY A 287 -5.68 5.71 7.64
N LEU A 288 -6.80 6.30 7.21
CA LEU A 288 -7.01 7.74 7.22
C LEU A 288 -7.27 8.33 8.60
N SER A 289 -7.96 7.62 9.49
CA SER A 289 -8.26 8.11 10.84
C SER A 289 -6.99 8.48 11.62
N LYS A 290 -5.83 7.92 11.22
CA LYS A 290 -4.51 8.27 11.75
C LYS A 290 -4.14 9.74 11.52
N PHE A 291 -4.47 10.32 10.37
CA PHE A 291 -4.16 11.73 10.07
C PHE A 291 -4.88 12.70 11.02
N ASN A 292 -5.98 12.26 11.65
CA ASN A 292 -6.70 13.06 12.64
C ASN A 292 -6.11 13.02 14.05
N LYS A 293 -5.22 12.07 14.36
CA LYS A 293 -4.68 11.95 15.71
C LYS A 293 -3.63 13.03 15.97
N GLU A 294 -3.68 13.64 17.15
CA GLU A 294 -2.86 14.79 17.58
C GLU A 294 -1.32 14.72 17.42
N PRO A 295 -0.61 13.57 17.52
CA PRO A 295 0.85 13.59 17.40
C PRO A 295 1.36 14.09 16.04
N TYR A 296 0.48 14.13 15.04
CA TYR A 296 0.77 14.58 13.69
C TYR A 296 0.48 16.06 13.44
N ARG A 297 -0.23 16.72 14.38
CA ARG A 297 -0.42 18.18 14.38
C ARG A 297 0.70 18.94 15.04
N LYS A 298 1.85 18.29 15.33
CA LYS A 298 3.01 19.01 15.86
C LYS A 298 3.25 20.22 14.97
N LYS A 299 3.07 21.40 15.55
CA LYS A 299 3.17 22.68 14.87
C LYS A 299 4.51 22.66 14.14
N ILE A 300 4.45 22.59 12.81
CA ILE A 300 5.62 22.58 11.96
C ILE A 300 6.46 23.75 12.45
N ARG A 301 7.64 23.45 13.02
CA ARG A 301 8.59 24.51 13.35
C ARG A 301 8.79 25.25 12.05
N SER A 302 8.59 26.56 12.05
CA SER A 302 8.65 27.39 10.84
C SER A 302 9.93 27.02 10.07
N TYR A 303 9.78 26.25 8.98
CA TYR A 303 10.93 25.93 8.16
C TYR A 303 11.43 27.26 7.61
N PRO A 304 12.73 27.56 7.75
CA PRO A 304 13.27 28.84 7.30
C PRO A 304 13.25 28.96 5.77
N ASN A 305 13.08 27.86 5.03
CA ASN A 305 13.06 27.85 3.59
C ASN A 305 11.63 28.04 3.04
N SER A 306 11.37 29.20 2.42
CA SER A 306 10.12 29.54 1.74
C SER A 306 9.78 28.56 0.61
N GLU A 307 10.78 28.02 -0.07
CA GLU A 307 10.63 27.12 -1.21
C GLU A 307 9.97 25.80 -0.81
N PHE A 308 10.35 25.24 0.35
CA PHE A 308 9.70 24.05 0.88
C PHE A 308 8.21 24.25 1.15
N HIS A 309 7.83 25.43 1.64
CA HIS A 309 6.42 25.75 1.89
C HIS A 309 5.64 25.81 0.58
N ILE A 310 6.23 26.35 -0.48
CA ILE A 310 5.64 26.39 -1.82
C ILE A 310 5.46 24.96 -2.35
N TYR A 311 6.50 24.12 -2.29
CA TYR A 311 6.41 22.72 -2.73
C TYR A 311 5.33 21.95 -1.97
N LYS A 312 5.28 22.11 -0.65
CA LYS A 312 4.27 21.47 0.19
C LYS A 312 2.87 21.96 -0.16
N HIS A 313 2.69 23.26 -0.37
CA HIS A 313 1.42 23.86 -0.73
C HIS A 313 0.93 23.35 -2.09
N VAL A 314 1.79 23.38 -3.11
CA VAL A 314 1.47 22.85 -4.44
C VAL A 314 1.13 21.37 -4.36
N PHE A 315 1.91 20.58 -3.61
CA PHE A 315 1.63 19.16 -3.47
C PHE A 315 0.29 18.90 -2.76
N ALA A 316 -0.05 19.65 -1.71
CA ALA A 316 -1.37 19.56 -1.09
C ALA A 316 -2.52 19.84 -2.06
N LYS A 317 -2.35 20.83 -2.96
CA LYS A 317 -3.32 21.15 -4.02
C LYS A 317 -3.45 20.03 -5.06
N ILE A 318 -2.34 19.39 -5.43
CA ILE A 318 -2.34 18.22 -6.31
C ILE A 318 -3.11 17.06 -5.66
N VAL A 319 -2.82 16.75 -4.38
CA VAL A 319 -3.53 15.68 -3.66
C VAL A 319 -5.04 15.95 -3.60
N LEU A 320 -5.45 17.19 -3.33
CA LEU A 320 -6.85 17.58 -3.30
C LEU A 320 -7.51 17.43 -4.67
N SER A 321 -6.84 17.89 -5.73
CA SER A 321 -7.35 17.80 -7.11
C SER A 321 -7.48 16.33 -7.51
N PHE A 322 -6.43 15.53 -7.29
CA PHE A 322 -6.43 14.10 -7.57
C PHE A 322 -7.52 13.33 -6.81
N HIS A 323 -7.82 13.70 -5.56
CA HIS A 323 -8.94 13.12 -4.82
C HIS A 323 -10.30 13.34 -5.52
N HIS A 324 -10.49 14.54 -6.09
CA HIS A 324 -11.76 14.98 -6.65
C HIS A 324 -11.99 14.57 -8.11
N THR A 325 -10.99 14.74 -8.96
CA THR A 325 -11.07 14.58 -10.42
C THR A 325 -10.20 13.45 -10.96
N ASN A 326 -9.23 12.95 -10.18
CA ASN A 326 -8.22 11.96 -10.59
C ASN A 326 -7.17 12.45 -11.61
N TYR A 327 -7.28 13.69 -12.08
CA TYR A 327 -6.36 14.34 -13.01
C TYR A 327 -6.21 15.83 -12.67
N LEU A 328 -5.26 16.51 -13.30
CA LEU A 328 -5.11 17.96 -13.22
C LEU A 328 -5.56 18.58 -14.53
N ASP A 329 -6.36 19.63 -14.47
CA ASP A 329 -6.60 20.46 -15.64
C ASP A 329 -5.33 21.24 -16.00
N GLN A 330 -5.19 21.57 -17.28
CA GLN A 330 -3.99 22.20 -17.82
C GLN A 330 -3.70 23.56 -17.16
N GLU A 331 -4.73 24.34 -16.84
CA GLU A 331 -4.58 25.66 -16.23
C GLU A 331 -4.01 25.55 -14.81
N ALA A 332 -4.55 24.64 -13.99
CA ALA A 332 -4.03 24.36 -12.66
C ALA A 332 -2.59 23.85 -12.70
N ALA A 333 -2.27 22.97 -13.66
CA ALA A 333 -0.92 22.46 -13.84
C ALA A 333 0.08 23.55 -14.23
N ASP A 334 -0.25 24.40 -15.21
CA ASP A 334 0.59 25.53 -15.63
C ASP A 334 0.81 26.53 -14.49
N PHE A 335 -0.20 26.73 -13.65
CA PHE A 335 -0.10 27.55 -12.45
C PHE A 335 0.84 26.91 -11.41
N TYR A 336 0.68 25.62 -11.13
CA TYR A 336 1.54 24.89 -10.18
C TYR A 336 3.00 24.84 -10.63
N LEU A 337 3.26 24.63 -11.93
CA LEU A 337 4.62 24.64 -12.48
C LEU A 337 5.26 26.02 -12.34
N ARG A 338 4.53 27.10 -12.64
CA ARG A 338 5.02 28.47 -12.44
C ARG A 338 5.37 28.74 -10.97
N LEU A 339 4.51 28.34 -10.03
CA LEU A 339 4.80 28.47 -8.60
C LEU A 339 6.08 27.75 -8.18
N ILE A 340 6.40 26.60 -8.77
CA ILE A 340 7.59 25.81 -8.42
C ILE A 340 8.87 26.36 -9.07
N GLU A 341 8.78 26.91 -10.27
CA GLU A 341 9.95 27.44 -11.00
C GLU A 341 10.32 28.87 -10.57
N ASP A 342 9.33 29.70 -10.25
CA ASP A 342 9.54 31.11 -9.92
C ASP A 342 9.98 31.35 -8.46
N THR A 343 10.08 30.28 -7.64
CA THR A 343 10.46 30.34 -6.21
C THR A 343 11.76 31.09 -5.94
N SER A 344 12.69 31.09 -6.90
CA SER A 344 13.97 31.80 -6.81
C SER A 344 13.85 33.32 -6.95
N THR A 345 12.75 33.83 -7.50
CA THR A 345 12.54 35.26 -7.81
C THR A 345 11.48 35.93 -6.96
N ILE A 346 10.58 35.15 -6.36
CA ILE A 346 9.45 35.67 -5.59
C ILE A 346 9.91 36.10 -4.19
N SER A 347 9.86 37.41 -3.95
CA SER A 347 9.96 37.98 -2.60
C SER A 347 8.81 37.45 -1.72
N PRO A 348 9.04 37.08 -0.45
CA PRO A 348 8.07 36.43 0.44
C PRO A 348 6.80 37.26 0.79
N GLU A 349 6.59 38.42 0.17
CA GLU A 349 5.44 39.30 0.43
C GLU A 349 4.18 38.97 -0.38
N ILE A 350 4.19 37.97 -1.28
CA ILE A 350 2.95 37.54 -1.94
C ILE A 350 2.03 36.92 -0.89
N SER A 351 0.95 37.64 -0.56
CA SER A 351 -0.09 37.13 0.32
C SER A 351 -0.79 35.97 -0.40
N LEU A 352 -0.50 34.74 0.03
CA LEU A 352 -1.09 33.51 -0.52
C LEU A 352 -2.63 33.45 -0.37
N ASP A 353 -3.23 34.39 0.34
CA ASP A 353 -4.68 34.46 0.58
C ASP A 353 -5.45 35.37 -0.41
N SER A 354 -4.80 36.22 -1.23
CA SER A 354 -5.53 37.22 -2.03
C SER A 354 -6.16 36.68 -3.31
N ASP A 355 -5.61 35.63 -3.92
CA ASP A 355 -5.99 35.24 -5.29
C ASP A 355 -7.14 34.23 -5.36
N MET A 356 -7.78 33.94 -4.22
CA MET A 356 -8.91 33.00 -4.12
C MET A 356 -10.28 33.66 -4.28
N SER A 357 -10.39 34.97 -4.53
CA SER A 357 -11.69 35.66 -4.38
C SER A 357 -12.67 35.52 -5.55
N ASP A 358 -12.25 35.18 -6.77
CA ASP A 358 -13.12 35.39 -7.95
C ASP A 358 -13.64 34.12 -8.64
N ASN A 359 -13.15 32.93 -8.27
CA ASN A 359 -13.77 31.68 -8.69
C ASN A 359 -14.59 31.13 -7.53
N SER A 360 -15.90 30.91 -7.74
CA SER A 360 -16.84 30.37 -6.74
C SER A 360 -16.56 28.90 -6.41
N LEU A 361 -15.33 28.60 -5.98
CA LEU A 361 -14.96 27.33 -5.43
C LEU A 361 -15.73 27.18 -4.12
N ASN A 362 -16.65 26.22 -4.17
CA ASN A 362 -17.47 25.71 -3.09
C ASN A 362 -16.72 25.80 -1.74
N TYR A 363 -17.28 26.49 -0.73
CA TYR A 363 -16.64 26.75 0.57
C TYR A 363 -15.93 25.54 1.20
N GLY A 364 -16.40 24.31 0.94
CA GLY A 364 -15.77 23.07 1.40
C GLY A 364 -14.38 22.77 0.79
N ALA A 365 -14.07 23.26 -0.42
CA ALA A 365 -12.75 23.10 -1.00
C ALA A 365 -11.69 23.95 -0.28
N ALA A 366 -12.10 25.13 0.22
CA ALA A 366 -11.22 26.02 0.96
C ALA A 366 -10.82 25.43 2.32
N SER A 367 -11.77 24.86 3.07
CA SER A 367 -11.48 24.21 4.37
C SER A 367 -10.52 23.02 4.21
N ASN A 368 -10.75 22.18 3.19
CA ASN A 368 -9.90 21.02 2.93
C ASN A 368 -8.46 21.44 2.57
N ALA A 369 -8.31 22.50 1.77
CA ALA A 369 -6.99 23.02 1.41
C ALA A 369 -6.21 23.51 2.64
N ILE A 370 -6.90 24.18 3.58
CA ILE A 370 -6.29 24.62 4.85
C ILE A 370 -5.84 23.40 5.68
N TYR A 371 -6.67 22.35 5.77
CA TYR A 371 -6.32 21.14 6.50
C TYR A 371 -5.10 20.44 5.89
N LEU A 372 -5.10 20.18 4.58
CA LEU A 372 -3.99 19.52 3.89
C LEU A 372 -2.70 20.33 4.00
N ASN A 373 -2.78 21.66 3.95
CA ASN A 373 -1.62 22.53 4.16
C ASN A 373 -1.03 22.43 5.58
N ASN A 374 -1.76 21.91 6.57
CA ASN A 374 -1.22 21.67 7.90
C ASN A 374 -0.48 20.33 8.03
N LEU A 375 -0.67 19.41 7.08
CA LEU A 375 0.06 18.14 7.07
C LEU A 375 1.53 18.40 6.71
N SER A 376 2.42 17.52 7.19
CA SER A 376 3.80 17.48 6.70
C SER A 376 3.83 16.88 5.29
N PHE A 377 4.82 17.25 4.50
CA PHE A 377 5.05 16.63 3.18
C PHE A 377 5.05 15.08 3.22
N PRO A 378 5.76 14.42 4.17
CA PRO A 378 5.60 13.01 4.52
C PRO A 378 4.16 12.46 4.49
N MET A 379 3.25 13.19 5.15
CA MET A 379 1.87 12.78 5.34
C MET A 379 1.05 13.00 4.09
N LEU A 380 1.30 14.11 3.37
CA LEU A 380 0.68 14.36 2.08
C LEU A 380 1.00 13.24 1.10
N LEU A 381 2.26 12.77 1.08
CA LEU A 381 2.65 11.67 0.21
C LEU A 381 1.97 10.36 0.61
N LYS A 382 1.95 10.04 1.91
CA LYS A 382 1.23 8.87 2.41
C LYS A 382 -0.26 8.93 2.07
N LEU A 383 -0.88 10.10 2.21
CA LEU A 383 -2.29 10.34 1.88
C LEU A 383 -2.54 10.15 0.38
N TYR A 384 -1.70 10.72 -0.47
CA TYR A 384 -1.75 10.53 -1.92
C TYR A 384 -1.70 9.05 -2.29
N VAL A 385 -0.76 8.29 -1.73
CA VAL A 385 -0.62 6.84 -1.98
C VAL A 385 -1.88 6.09 -1.55
N LEU A 386 -2.45 6.40 -0.38
CA LEU A 386 -3.70 5.78 0.06
C LEU A 386 -4.88 6.10 -0.87
N ILE A 387 -4.97 7.35 -1.36
CA ILE A 387 -5.99 7.74 -2.35
C ILE A 387 -5.80 6.95 -3.66
N PHE A 388 -4.56 6.90 -4.15
CA PHE A 388 -4.20 6.17 -5.37
C PHE A 388 -4.56 4.69 -5.24
N GLU A 389 -4.07 4.01 -4.20
CA GLU A 389 -4.29 2.58 -4.02
C GLU A 389 -5.77 2.26 -3.89
N ASN A 390 -6.53 3.07 -3.14
CA ASN A 390 -7.96 2.85 -3.02
C ASN A 390 -8.66 2.98 -4.38
N LYS A 391 -8.42 4.06 -5.14
CA LYS A 391 -9.08 4.28 -6.43
C LYS A 391 -8.71 3.25 -7.49
N PHE A 392 -7.44 2.87 -7.55
CA PHE A 392 -6.90 2.16 -8.69
C PHE A 392 -6.63 0.69 -8.46
N ILE A 393 -6.39 0.29 -7.22
CA ILE A 393 -6.12 -1.10 -6.87
C ILE A 393 -7.38 -1.72 -6.30
N PHE A 394 -7.92 -1.17 -5.23
CA PHE A 394 -8.88 -1.87 -4.40
C PHE A 394 -10.35 -1.56 -4.70
N GLU A 395 -10.69 -0.34 -5.11
CA GLU A 395 -12.08 0.08 -5.33
C GLU A 395 -12.32 0.65 -6.74
N ASP A 396 -13.39 1.43 -6.85
CA ASP A 396 -13.84 2.19 -7.99
C ASP A 396 -13.13 3.54 -8.04
N ILE A 397 -12.77 3.96 -9.25
CA ILE A 397 -12.17 5.25 -9.56
C ILE A 397 -13.00 6.44 -9.02
N ASN A 398 -14.31 6.26 -8.95
CA ASN A 398 -15.25 7.28 -8.48
C ASN A 398 -15.33 7.38 -6.97
N TRP A 399 -14.64 6.48 -6.24
CA TRP A 399 -14.70 6.52 -4.80
C TRP A 399 -14.04 7.77 -4.24
N LYS A 400 -14.73 8.37 -3.28
CA LYS A 400 -14.29 9.54 -2.52
C LYS A 400 -14.38 9.19 -1.05
N PHE A 401 -13.32 9.52 -0.31
CA PHE A 401 -13.33 9.41 1.14
C PHE A 401 -14.41 10.34 1.71
N PRO A 402 -15.41 9.81 2.43
CA PRO A 402 -16.54 10.61 2.91
C PRO A 402 -16.10 11.70 3.91
N ASN A 403 -14.99 11.45 4.62
CA ASN A 403 -14.53 12.32 5.71
C ASN A 403 -13.37 13.25 5.31
N LEU A 404 -12.84 13.18 4.08
CA LEU A 404 -11.80 14.14 3.67
C LEU A 404 -12.34 15.57 3.59
N ASN A 405 -13.66 15.72 3.44
CA ASN A 405 -14.37 17.01 3.44
C ASN A 405 -14.69 17.55 4.84
N LEU A 406 -14.44 16.75 5.88
CA LEU A 406 -14.80 17.03 7.27
C LEU A 406 -13.57 17.07 8.19
N MET A 407 -12.38 16.84 7.63
CA MET A 407 -11.10 17.01 8.29
C MET A 407 -10.59 18.42 8.00
#